data_AF-A0A2P6W5A5-F1
#
_entry.id   AF-A0A2P6W5A5-F1
#
_cell.length_a   1.000
_cell.length_b   1.000
_cell.length_c   1.000
_cell.angle_alpha   90.00
_cell.angle_beta   90.00
_cell.angle_gamma   90.00
#
_symmetry.space_group_name_H-M   'P 1'
#
loop_
_entity.id
_entity.type
_entity.pdbx_description
1 polymer ?
#
loop_
_entity_poly.entity_id
_entity_poly.type
_entity_poly.pdbx_seq_one_letter_code
_entity_poly.pdbx_strand_id
1 'polypeptide(L)'
;MEFKLFGRMKDDEDGSGGSSLGANQQQQSGLSENNSALSGGSLERTVKNMSQQGYSDEDIMQELQGQYSQQEIQRAMNNAVTSSATGGQQDDGPQPLTQYSSDQEQEAVSPMDQGYEQNNNQSQQQQNQQQNFQNNNQAFQQDQDMQQQPQQTQQVQQPIQQQGQENSAGGGSGEVDPAVEELIETIVAENFQRVKTEFQNVYMELDTIEDELEDLEQRVHDLEVRDDEDQQQFIEKMDEIEQHIDDYESRIGGLEKAFQQVLPSLVDNVRDLTGLVQEIKQERGIETDASVSQDDMDEMDMEDW
;
A
#
# COMPACT_ATOMS: atom_id res chain seq x y z
N MET A 1 23.23 34.23 -8.78
CA MET A 1 21.92 34.59 -8.20
C MET A 1 21.77 33.79 -6.93
N GLU A 2 21.72 34.49 -5.80
CA GLU A 2 21.78 33.97 -4.44
C GLU A 2 20.34 33.85 -3.93
N PHE A 3 19.87 32.64 -3.64
CA PHE A 3 18.53 32.41 -3.09
C PHE A 3 18.63 32.37 -1.56
N LYS A 4 18.01 33.36 -0.91
CA LYS A 4 17.70 33.37 0.51
C LYS A 4 16.19 33.46 0.67
N LEU A 5 15.73 33.06 1.86
CA LEU A 5 14.37 33.13 2.42
C LEU A 5 13.46 31.97 2.00
N PHE A 6 13.19 31.05 2.92
CA PHE A 6 12.04 31.16 3.83
C PHE A 6 12.33 30.47 5.16
N GLY A 7 12.23 31.25 6.24
CA GLY A 7 12.16 30.79 7.61
C GLY A 7 11.02 31.55 8.30
N ARG A 8 10.06 30.79 8.85
CA ARG A 8 9.03 31.11 9.85
C ARG A 8 8.65 29.71 10.40
N MET A 9 8.85 29.27 11.64
CA MET A 9 8.82 29.85 12.99
C MET A 9 7.48 30.52 13.35
N LYS A 10 6.63 29.74 14.02
CA LYS A 10 5.50 30.08 14.91
C LYS A 10 5.19 28.74 15.63
N ASP A 11 5.53 28.49 16.89
CA ASP A 11 5.28 29.19 18.16
C ASP A 11 3.82 29.60 18.31
N ASP A 12 3.00 28.71 18.88
CA ASP A 12 1.85 29.08 19.71
C ASP A 12 1.63 28.01 20.79
N GLU A 13 1.85 28.43 22.04
CA GLU A 13 1.49 27.81 23.32
C GLU A 13 -0.03 27.87 23.60
N ASP A 14 -0.45 27.03 24.54
CA ASP A 14 -1.61 27.14 25.45
C ASP A 14 -3.03 26.80 24.96
N GLY A 15 -3.58 25.71 25.53
CA GLY A 15 -4.98 25.30 25.32
C GLY A 15 -5.49 24.18 26.22
N SER A 16 -5.64 24.48 27.51
CA SER A 16 -6.29 23.70 28.57
C SER A 16 -7.51 22.80 28.21
N GLY A 17 -7.51 21.59 28.79
CA GLY A 17 -8.60 21.12 29.66
C GLY A 17 -9.77 20.33 29.05
N GLY A 18 -9.86 19.03 29.37
CA GLY A 18 -11.04 18.23 29.08
C GLY A 18 -11.01 16.82 29.68
N SER A 19 -11.21 16.72 31.00
CA SER A 19 -11.41 15.47 31.72
C SER A 19 -12.65 14.71 31.25
N SER A 20 -12.52 13.41 30.94
CA SER A 20 -13.67 12.48 30.91
C SER A 20 -13.24 11.07 31.28
N LEU A 21 -13.52 10.72 32.54
CA LEU A 21 -13.48 9.37 33.09
C LEU A 21 -14.54 8.47 32.41
N GLY A 22 -14.14 7.28 31.97
CA GLY A 22 -15.06 6.23 31.53
C GLY A 22 -14.44 4.84 31.63
N ALA A 23 -14.71 4.17 32.76
CA ALA A 23 -14.30 2.81 33.06
C ALA A 23 -15.14 1.75 32.32
N ASN A 24 -14.49 0.72 31.76
CA ASN A 24 -14.96 -0.68 31.71
C ASN A 24 -13.85 -1.55 31.09
N GLN A 25 -13.10 -2.36 31.85
CA GLN A 25 -13.49 -3.66 32.42
C GLN A 25 -13.69 -4.77 31.36
N GLN A 26 -12.63 -5.58 31.23
CA GLN A 26 -12.59 -7.05 31.16
C GLN A 26 -12.97 -7.81 29.87
N GLN A 27 -12.13 -8.84 29.67
CA GLN A 27 -12.32 -10.08 28.91
C GLN A 27 -12.13 -9.89 27.39
N GLN A 28 -11.45 -10.75 26.63
CA GLN A 28 -11.09 -12.14 26.88
C GLN A 28 -9.98 -12.56 25.91
N SER A 29 -9.07 -13.39 26.40
CA SER A 29 -8.08 -14.12 25.63
C SER A 29 -8.75 -15.03 24.60
N GLY A 30 -8.37 -14.90 23.34
CA GLY A 30 -8.83 -15.74 22.23
C GLY A 30 -7.72 -15.92 21.20
N LEU A 31 -6.71 -16.73 21.54
CA LEU A 31 -5.72 -17.23 20.58
C LEU A 31 -6.42 -18.20 19.63
N SER A 32 -6.90 -17.69 18.50
CA SER A 32 -7.41 -18.50 17.40
C SER A 32 -6.25 -18.87 16.47
N GLU A 33 -5.83 -20.13 16.56
CA GLU A 33 -4.93 -20.81 15.63
C GLU A 33 -5.53 -20.82 14.21
N ASN A 34 -5.29 -19.76 13.43
CA ASN A 34 -5.63 -19.70 12.01
C ASN A 34 -4.47 -20.24 11.17
N ASN A 35 -4.25 -21.55 11.23
CA ASN A 35 -3.12 -22.24 10.58
C ASN A 35 -3.42 -22.67 9.13
N SER A 36 -4.32 -21.97 8.42
CA SER A 36 -4.73 -22.30 7.04
C SER A 36 -4.21 -21.34 5.96
N ALA A 37 -3.47 -20.29 6.32
CA ALA A 37 -2.95 -19.29 5.38
C ALA A 37 -1.52 -19.56 4.85
N LEU A 38 -0.84 -20.60 5.33
CA LEU A 38 0.58 -20.84 5.04
C LEU A 38 0.85 -21.60 3.73
N SER A 39 -0.17 -22.14 3.06
CA SER A 39 0.03 -22.91 1.82
C SER A 39 0.11 -22.06 0.54
N GLY A 40 -0.35 -20.80 0.58
CA GLY A 40 -0.34 -19.88 -0.57
C GLY A 40 0.72 -18.79 -0.47
N GLY A 41 1.84 -19.04 0.22
CA GLY A 41 2.88 -18.04 0.45
C GLY A 41 4.23 -18.35 -0.21
N SER A 42 4.47 -19.59 -0.68
CA SER A 42 5.76 -19.96 -1.27
C SER A 42 5.92 -19.40 -2.67
N LEU A 43 4.86 -19.42 -3.48
CA LEU A 43 4.88 -18.95 -4.86
C LEU A 43 5.03 -17.42 -4.92
N GLU A 44 4.20 -16.70 -4.17
CA GLU A 44 4.21 -15.24 -4.07
C GLU A 44 5.56 -14.71 -3.62
N ARG A 45 6.18 -15.36 -2.62
CA ARG A 45 7.52 -14.98 -2.14
C ARG A 45 8.59 -15.25 -3.19
N THR A 46 8.46 -16.33 -3.95
CA THR A 46 9.40 -16.67 -5.04
C THR A 46 9.29 -15.67 -6.19
N VAL A 47 8.07 -15.36 -6.65
CA VAL A 47 7.82 -14.37 -7.69
C VAL A 47 8.30 -12.98 -7.27
N LYS A 48 8.02 -12.57 -6.02
CA LYS A 48 8.51 -11.31 -5.46
C LYS A 48 10.04 -11.24 -5.45
N ASN A 49 10.72 -12.32 -5.06
CA ASN A 49 12.19 -12.36 -5.03
C ASN A 49 12.80 -12.32 -6.44
N MET A 50 12.24 -13.07 -7.41
CA MET A 50 12.70 -13.01 -8.80
C MET A 50 12.46 -11.62 -9.43
N SER A 51 11.31 -11.00 -9.16
CA SER A 51 11.02 -9.63 -9.59
C SER A 51 11.99 -8.61 -8.99
N GLN A 52 12.30 -8.72 -7.68
CA GLN A 52 13.31 -7.87 -7.01
C GLN A 52 14.74 -8.08 -7.54
N GLN A 53 15.05 -9.28 -8.05
CA GLN A 53 16.32 -9.58 -8.70
C GLN A 53 16.40 -9.07 -10.15
N GLY A 54 15.32 -8.48 -10.69
CA GLY A 54 15.28 -7.88 -12.02
C GLY A 54 14.99 -8.86 -13.15
N TYR A 55 14.45 -10.05 -12.85
CA TYR A 55 13.94 -10.95 -13.89
C TYR A 55 12.72 -10.35 -14.58
N SER A 56 12.59 -10.58 -15.90
CA SER A 56 11.39 -10.19 -16.63
C SER A 56 10.20 -11.11 -16.28
N ASP A 57 8.98 -10.62 -16.44
CA ASP A 57 7.77 -11.41 -16.18
C ASP A 57 7.72 -12.70 -17.01
N GLU A 58 8.29 -12.67 -18.22
CA GLU A 58 8.43 -13.82 -19.12
C GLU A 58 9.44 -14.85 -18.59
N ASP A 59 10.58 -14.41 -18.06
CA ASP A 59 11.58 -15.29 -17.44
C ASP A 59 11.00 -15.97 -16.18
N ILE A 60 10.25 -15.20 -15.36
CA ILE A 60 9.58 -15.71 -14.15
C ILE A 60 8.55 -16.78 -14.52
N MET A 61 7.75 -16.56 -15.57
CA MET A 61 6.79 -17.56 -16.05
C MET A 61 7.50 -18.83 -16.51
N GLN A 62 8.57 -18.69 -17.29
CA GLN A 62 9.29 -19.83 -17.86
C GLN A 62 9.95 -20.70 -16.77
N GLU A 63 10.56 -20.06 -15.76
CA GLU A 63 11.21 -20.76 -14.64
C GLU A 63 10.19 -21.52 -13.76
N LEU A 64 8.99 -20.98 -13.60
CA LEU A 64 7.94 -21.55 -12.74
C LEU A 64 6.99 -22.53 -13.47
N GLN A 65 7.02 -22.58 -14.80
CA GLN A 65 6.10 -23.38 -15.64
C GLN A 65 6.20 -24.91 -15.43
N GLY A 66 7.19 -25.39 -14.68
CA GLY A 66 7.33 -26.81 -14.32
C GLY A 66 6.76 -27.19 -12.94
N GLN A 67 6.48 -26.21 -12.08
CA GLN A 67 6.12 -26.44 -10.68
C GLN A 67 4.72 -25.94 -10.33
N TYR A 68 4.22 -24.94 -11.05
CA TYR A 68 2.95 -24.27 -10.78
C TYR A 68 2.12 -24.13 -12.05
N SER A 69 0.80 -24.02 -11.90
CA SER A 69 -0.07 -23.72 -13.04
C SER A 69 0.09 -22.26 -13.49
N GLN A 70 -0.15 -21.97 -14.78
CA GLN A 70 -0.07 -20.60 -15.29
C GLN A 70 -0.98 -19.62 -14.53
N GLN A 71 -2.15 -20.08 -14.07
CA GLN A 71 -3.09 -19.24 -13.31
C GLN A 71 -2.53 -18.87 -11.93
N GLU A 72 -1.87 -19.80 -11.24
CA GLU A 72 -1.23 -19.54 -9.96
C GLU A 72 -0.07 -18.56 -10.11
N ILE A 73 0.75 -18.73 -11.16
CA ILE A 73 1.88 -17.84 -11.46
C ILE A 73 1.38 -16.42 -11.74
N GLN A 74 0.36 -16.26 -12.59
CA GLN A 74 -0.23 -14.94 -12.90
C GLN A 74 -0.83 -14.27 -11.66
N ARG A 75 -1.52 -15.03 -10.82
CA ARG A 75 -2.09 -14.51 -9.57
C ARG A 75 -0.98 -14.00 -8.63
N ALA A 76 0.07 -14.79 -8.45
CA ALA A 76 1.21 -14.42 -7.62
C ALA A 76 1.96 -13.20 -8.16
N MET A 77 2.06 -13.07 -9.48
CA MET A 77 2.70 -11.94 -10.16
C MET A 77 1.91 -10.64 -9.98
N ASN A 78 0.58 -10.68 -10.20
CA ASN A 78 -0.30 -9.54 -9.93
C ASN A 78 -0.24 -9.12 -8.46
N ASN A 79 -0.22 -10.08 -7.54
CA ASN A 79 -0.06 -9.81 -6.11
C ASN A 79 1.31 -9.17 -5.79
N ALA A 80 2.39 -9.66 -6.40
CA ALA A 80 3.74 -9.13 -6.19
C ALA A 80 3.90 -7.69 -6.70
N VAL A 81 3.38 -7.39 -7.89
CA VAL A 81 3.36 -6.03 -8.48
C VAL A 81 2.49 -5.08 -7.68
N THR A 82 1.30 -5.54 -7.26
CA THR A 82 0.42 -4.73 -6.41
C THR A 82 1.11 -4.41 -5.08
N SER A 83 1.74 -5.41 -4.45
CA SER A 83 2.43 -5.25 -3.17
C SER A 83 3.69 -4.38 -3.25
N SER A 84 4.36 -4.31 -4.41
CA SER A 84 5.52 -3.44 -4.61
C SER A 84 5.10 -2.00 -4.90
N ALA A 85 4.01 -1.80 -5.64
CA ALA A 85 3.44 -0.50 -5.94
C ALA A 85 2.83 0.18 -4.70
N THR A 86 2.19 -0.59 -3.81
CA THR A 86 1.61 -0.07 -2.55
C THR A 86 2.64 0.10 -1.43
N GLY A 87 3.94 0.07 -1.74
CA GLY A 87 4.96 0.54 -0.81
C GLY A 87 5.05 -0.24 0.50
N GLY A 88 4.92 -1.58 0.49
CA GLY A 88 5.51 -2.44 1.52
C GLY A 88 5.16 -2.20 3.00
N GLN A 89 4.15 -1.41 3.35
CA GLN A 89 3.59 -1.40 4.70
C GLN A 89 2.75 -2.66 4.87
N GLN A 90 3.39 -3.69 5.40
CA GLN A 90 2.70 -4.78 6.08
C GLN A 90 2.07 -4.19 7.34
N ASP A 91 0.87 -3.63 7.22
CA ASP A 91 0.07 -3.26 8.38
C ASP A 91 -1.42 -3.38 8.05
N ASP A 92 -2.19 -3.75 9.07
CA ASP A 92 -3.56 -4.27 9.08
C ASP A 92 -4.60 -3.55 8.18
N GLY A 93 -4.57 -3.84 6.87
CA GLY A 93 -5.65 -3.45 5.96
C GLY A 93 -6.90 -4.31 6.14
N PRO A 94 -8.12 -3.71 6.13
CA PRO A 94 -9.37 -4.44 6.34
C PRO A 94 -9.55 -5.54 5.27
N GLN A 95 -9.76 -6.77 5.74
CA GLN A 95 -9.93 -7.93 4.86
C GLN A 95 -11.10 -7.73 3.89
N PRO A 96 -11.00 -8.23 2.64
CA PRO A 96 -12.13 -8.27 1.73
C PRO A 96 -13.24 -9.14 2.34
N LEU A 97 -14.42 -8.55 2.49
CA LEU A 97 -15.62 -9.15 3.07
C LEU A 97 -15.88 -10.52 2.44
N THR A 98 -15.70 -11.60 3.21
CA THR A 98 -16.11 -12.93 2.78
C THR A 98 -17.63 -12.97 2.68
N GLN A 99 -18.09 -13.40 1.51
CA GLN A 99 -19.49 -13.54 1.15
C GLN A 99 -20.16 -14.54 2.11
N TYR A 100 -21.03 -14.04 2.97
CA TYR A 100 -21.85 -14.85 3.88
C TYR A 100 -22.82 -15.71 3.06
N SER A 101 -22.53 -17.01 2.95
CA SER A 101 -23.48 -18.02 2.52
C SER A 101 -24.53 -18.18 3.62
N SER A 102 -25.71 -17.62 3.40
CA SER A 102 -26.89 -17.84 4.25
C SER A 102 -27.72 -18.99 3.68
N ASP A 103 -27.51 -20.18 4.26
CA ASP A 103 -28.41 -21.32 4.09
C ASP A 103 -28.52 -22.02 5.46
N GLN A 104 -29.49 -21.59 6.26
CA GLN A 104 -30.14 -22.41 7.29
C GLN A 104 -31.36 -21.67 7.86
N GLU A 105 -32.51 -21.97 7.26
CA GLU A 105 -33.81 -21.84 7.89
C GLU A 105 -33.95 -22.93 8.98
N GLN A 106 -34.34 -22.57 10.20
CA GLN A 106 -35.54 -23.09 10.87
C GLN A 106 -35.72 -22.54 12.30
N GLU A 107 -36.88 -21.92 12.48
CA GLU A 107 -37.78 -21.99 13.64
C GLU A 107 -37.22 -21.77 15.07
N ALA A 108 -37.61 -20.65 15.69
CA ALA A 108 -38.40 -20.66 16.93
C ALA A 108 -38.84 -19.25 17.38
N VAL A 109 -40.13 -19.00 17.21
CA VAL A 109 -41.06 -18.13 17.98
C VAL A 109 -40.58 -17.51 19.31
N SER A 110 -40.78 -16.20 19.46
CA SER A 110 -41.69 -15.62 20.48
C SER A 110 -42.03 -14.13 20.24
N PRO A 111 -43.18 -13.64 20.73
CA PRO A 111 -43.84 -12.39 20.31
C PRO A 111 -43.73 -11.24 21.34
N MET A 112 -44.32 -10.08 21.01
CA MET A 112 -44.44 -8.81 21.77
C MET A 112 -43.16 -7.96 21.74
N ASP A 113 -43.19 -6.66 21.44
CA ASP A 113 -44.16 -5.65 21.82
C ASP A 113 -44.13 -4.43 20.86
N GLN A 114 -45.20 -3.64 20.94
CA GLN A 114 -45.71 -2.65 20.00
C GLN A 114 -44.83 -1.41 19.74
N GLY A 115 -44.83 -1.01 18.46
CA GLY A 115 -45.11 0.39 18.09
C GLY A 115 -43.90 1.21 17.67
N TYR A 116 -43.71 1.38 16.35
CA TYR A 116 -43.70 2.68 15.67
C TYR A 116 -43.93 2.47 14.17
N GLU A 117 -44.86 3.26 13.64
CA GLU A 117 -45.28 3.29 12.26
C GLU A 117 -44.27 4.04 11.37
N GLN A 118 -44.12 3.54 10.14
CA GLN A 118 -44.11 4.36 8.92
C GLN A 118 -42.89 5.26 8.64
N ASN A 119 -41.90 4.71 7.91
CA ASN A 119 -41.49 5.36 6.66
C ASN A 119 -40.95 4.32 5.66
N ASN A 120 -41.47 4.38 4.44
CA ASN A 120 -41.38 3.36 3.41
C ASN A 120 -40.93 4.06 2.13
N ASN A 121 -39.61 4.07 1.83
CA ASN A 121 -39.04 4.28 0.49
C ASN A 121 -37.50 4.33 0.55
N GLN A 122 -36.81 3.17 0.56
CA GLN A 122 -35.43 3.07 0.04
C GLN A 122 -34.98 1.61 -0.06
N SER A 123 -35.53 0.88 -1.03
CA SER A 123 -35.01 -0.45 -1.37
C SER A 123 -35.42 -0.83 -2.79
N GLN A 124 -34.82 -0.14 -3.75
CA GLN A 124 -34.84 -0.55 -5.16
C GLN A 124 -33.70 0.12 -5.95
N GLN A 125 -32.44 -0.16 -5.60
CA GLN A 125 -31.31 0.25 -6.46
C GLN A 125 -30.03 -0.60 -6.32
N GLN A 126 -30.14 -1.85 -5.85
CA GLN A 126 -28.97 -2.70 -5.62
C GLN A 126 -29.06 -4.07 -6.32
N GLN A 127 -29.67 -4.10 -7.51
CA GLN A 127 -29.80 -5.33 -8.31
C GLN A 127 -29.28 -5.21 -9.76
N ASN A 128 -28.54 -4.16 -10.11
CA ASN A 128 -28.03 -3.95 -11.48
C ASN A 128 -26.51 -3.82 -11.64
N GLN A 129 -25.70 -4.01 -10.58
CA GLN A 129 -24.23 -3.94 -10.71
C GLN A 129 -23.50 -5.27 -10.82
N GLN A 130 -24.20 -6.41 -10.70
CA GLN A 130 -23.54 -7.73 -10.74
C GLN A 130 -23.58 -8.44 -12.10
N GLN A 131 -24.03 -7.77 -13.17
CA GLN A 131 -24.13 -8.35 -14.51
C GLN A 131 -23.23 -7.72 -15.57
N ASN A 132 -22.27 -6.85 -15.18
CA ASN A 132 -21.42 -6.13 -16.15
C ASN A 132 -19.92 -6.49 -16.13
N PHE A 133 -19.49 -7.48 -15.33
CA PHE A 133 -18.08 -7.90 -15.26
C PHE A 133 -17.72 -9.13 -16.11
N GLN A 134 -18.67 -9.71 -16.85
CA GLN A 134 -18.40 -10.87 -17.72
C GLN A 134 -18.30 -10.55 -19.21
N ASN A 135 -18.48 -9.29 -19.63
CA ASN A 135 -18.58 -8.95 -21.06
C ASN A 135 -17.41 -8.13 -21.62
N ASN A 136 -16.34 -7.88 -20.86
CA ASN A 136 -15.24 -7.01 -21.29
C ASN A 136 -13.89 -7.72 -21.51
N ASN A 137 -13.88 -9.05 -21.69
CA ASN A 137 -12.63 -9.81 -21.88
C ASN A 137 -12.55 -10.55 -23.24
N GLN A 138 -13.21 -10.01 -24.28
CA GLN A 138 -13.23 -10.61 -25.62
C GLN A 138 -12.84 -9.65 -26.76
N ALA A 139 -12.14 -8.55 -26.46
CA ALA A 139 -11.77 -7.54 -27.46
C ALA A 139 -10.25 -7.31 -27.66
N PHE A 140 -9.37 -8.04 -26.99
CA PHE A 140 -7.92 -7.87 -27.14
C PHE A 140 -7.22 -9.17 -27.55
N GLN A 141 -7.47 -9.60 -28.78
CA GLN A 141 -6.75 -10.70 -29.40
C GLN A 141 -6.83 -10.63 -30.94
N GLN A 142 -6.46 -9.49 -31.52
CA GLN A 142 -6.20 -9.42 -32.96
C GLN A 142 -5.32 -8.22 -33.32
N ASP A 143 -4.03 -8.27 -32.99
CA ASP A 143 -3.00 -7.59 -33.78
C ASP A 143 -1.63 -8.23 -33.53
N GLN A 144 -1.48 -9.41 -34.12
CA GLN A 144 -0.20 -10.09 -34.29
C GLN A 144 -0.11 -10.44 -35.77
N ASP A 145 0.37 -9.49 -36.58
CA ASP A 145 1.15 -9.72 -37.81
C ASP A 145 1.21 -8.42 -38.62
N MET A 146 2.26 -7.62 -38.46
CA MET A 146 2.80 -6.86 -39.59
C MET A 146 4.28 -6.48 -39.42
N GLN A 147 5.10 -7.30 -40.09
CA GLN A 147 6.22 -6.93 -40.95
C GLN A 147 7.36 -6.05 -40.40
N GLN A 148 8.50 -6.74 -40.26
CA GLN A 148 9.83 -6.21 -40.50
C GLN A 148 9.87 -5.34 -41.78
N GLN A 149 10.41 -4.12 -41.68
CA GLN A 149 11.16 -3.54 -42.78
C GLN A 149 12.36 -2.69 -42.30
N PRO A 150 13.46 -2.70 -43.07
CA PRO A 150 14.77 -2.26 -42.60
C PRO A 150 14.96 -0.75 -42.66
N GLN A 151 15.71 -0.23 -41.69
CA GLN A 151 16.30 1.10 -41.71
C GLN A 151 17.15 1.27 -42.98
N GLN A 152 16.72 2.17 -43.88
CA GLN A 152 17.60 2.78 -44.87
C GLN A 152 17.76 4.27 -44.58
N THR A 153 19.01 4.61 -44.30
CA THR A 153 19.68 5.90 -44.47
C THR A 153 19.00 6.90 -45.42
N GLN A 154 18.60 8.05 -44.90
CA GLN A 154 18.51 9.27 -45.70
C GLN A 154 19.80 10.09 -45.56
N GLN A 155 20.63 10.01 -46.60
CA GLN A 155 21.64 11.01 -46.89
C GLN A 155 20.95 12.26 -47.45
N VAL A 156 21.25 13.40 -46.83
CA VAL A 156 20.93 14.73 -47.33
C VAL A 156 21.80 14.99 -48.57
N GLN A 157 21.20 15.07 -49.75
CA GLN A 157 21.89 15.50 -50.96
C GLN A 157 21.09 16.64 -51.61
N GLN A 158 21.66 17.84 -51.54
CA GLN A 158 21.26 19.01 -52.31
C GLN A 158 21.35 18.70 -53.81
N PRO A 159 20.46 19.29 -54.61
CA PRO A 159 20.94 19.92 -55.83
C PRO A 159 20.36 21.31 -56.08
N ILE A 160 21.30 22.25 -56.24
CA ILE A 160 21.44 23.14 -57.40
C ILE A 160 20.30 24.13 -57.68
N GLN A 161 20.64 25.40 -57.42
CA GLN A 161 20.15 26.59 -58.09
C GLN A 161 20.24 26.46 -59.62
N GLN A 162 19.13 26.65 -60.30
CA GLN A 162 19.08 27.24 -61.64
C GLN A 162 17.82 28.12 -61.69
N GLN A 163 17.97 29.41 -61.40
CA GLN A 163 18.09 30.48 -62.38
C GLN A 163 16.97 30.48 -63.43
N GLY A 164 16.00 31.36 -63.17
CA GLY A 164 15.58 32.38 -64.12
C GLY A 164 14.82 31.90 -65.35
N GLN A 165 13.50 31.85 -65.24
CA GLN A 165 12.68 32.27 -66.36
C GLN A 165 11.51 33.12 -65.86
N GLU A 166 11.70 34.42 -65.98
CA GLU A 166 10.64 35.41 -66.05
C GLU A 166 9.60 34.93 -67.07
N ASN A 167 8.37 34.72 -66.61
CA ASN A 167 7.20 34.75 -67.48
C ASN A 167 6.13 35.62 -66.82
N SER A 168 6.41 36.93 -66.85
CA SER A 168 5.36 37.94 -66.89
C SER A 168 4.75 37.91 -68.29
N ALA A 169 3.49 37.48 -68.43
CA ALA A 169 2.53 38.02 -69.40
C ALA A 169 1.24 37.19 -69.46
N GLY A 170 0.10 37.85 -69.30
CA GLY A 170 -1.23 37.36 -69.65
C GLY A 170 -1.97 36.78 -68.44
N GLY A 171 -2.80 37.52 -67.70
CA GLY A 171 -3.74 38.49 -68.27
C GLY A 171 -4.75 37.83 -69.21
N GLY A 172 -4.88 36.50 -69.17
CA GLY A 172 -6.02 35.80 -69.72
C GLY A 172 -7.04 35.66 -68.61
N SER A 173 -8.15 36.38 -68.69
CA SER A 173 -9.41 35.94 -68.09
C SER A 173 -9.75 34.61 -68.76
N GLY A 174 -9.08 33.54 -68.33
CA GLY A 174 -9.46 32.20 -68.70
C GLY A 174 -10.83 32.01 -68.11
N GLU A 175 -11.84 31.86 -68.97
CA GLU A 175 -13.06 31.16 -68.61
C GLU A 175 -12.62 29.85 -67.98
N VAL A 176 -12.60 29.82 -66.65
CA VAL A 176 -12.51 28.58 -65.90
C VAL A 176 -13.77 27.82 -66.32
N ASP A 177 -13.57 26.63 -66.88
CA ASP A 177 -14.66 25.79 -67.30
C ASP A 177 -15.63 25.64 -66.12
N PRO A 178 -16.93 25.98 -66.25
CA PRO A 178 -17.88 25.92 -65.14
C PRO A 178 -17.95 24.54 -64.48
N ALA A 179 -17.60 23.48 -65.20
CA ALA A 179 -17.50 22.13 -64.64
C ALA A 179 -16.33 21.97 -63.64
N VAL A 180 -15.23 22.70 -63.86
CA VAL A 180 -14.08 22.70 -62.95
C VAL A 180 -14.39 23.52 -61.70
N GLU A 181 -15.13 24.63 -61.83
CA GLU A 181 -15.58 25.43 -60.69
C GLU A 181 -16.53 24.63 -59.79
N GLU A 182 -17.53 23.95 -60.34
CA GLU A 182 -18.45 23.09 -59.57
C GLU A 182 -17.71 21.95 -58.84
N LEU A 183 -16.71 21.34 -59.49
CA LEU A 183 -15.88 20.30 -58.86
C LEU A 183 -15.06 20.87 -57.70
N ILE A 184 -14.46 22.05 -57.88
CA ILE A 184 -13.69 22.71 -56.83
C ILE A 184 -14.61 23.09 -55.66
N GLU A 185 -15.77 23.66 -55.92
CA GLU A 185 -16.76 23.99 -54.88
C GLU A 185 -17.19 22.76 -54.10
N THR A 186 -17.45 21.63 -54.80
CA THR A 186 -17.82 20.36 -54.15
C THR A 186 -16.69 19.84 -53.26
N ILE A 187 -15.44 19.84 -53.75
CA ILE A 187 -14.28 19.40 -52.98
C ILE A 187 -14.05 20.31 -51.77
N VAL A 188 -14.20 21.63 -51.92
CA VAL A 188 -14.06 22.58 -50.82
C VAL A 188 -15.16 22.38 -49.79
N ALA A 189 -16.41 22.18 -50.21
CA ALA A 189 -17.53 21.92 -49.32
C ALA A 189 -17.35 20.61 -48.54
N GLU A 190 -16.91 19.53 -49.20
CA GLU A 190 -16.62 18.24 -48.58
C GLU A 190 -15.50 18.35 -47.54
N ASN A 191 -14.39 19.00 -47.91
CA ASN A 191 -13.28 19.23 -46.97
C ASN A 191 -13.69 20.10 -45.78
N PHE A 192 -14.48 21.15 -46.02
CA PHE A 192 -14.97 22.01 -44.94
C PHE A 192 -15.91 21.24 -44.00
N GLN A 193 -16.75 20.37 -44.54
CA GLN A 193 -17.61 19.51 -43.75
C GLN A 193 -16.79 18.51 -42.92
N ARG A 194 -15.75 17.90 -43.51
CA ARG A 194 -14.84 17.02 -42.78
C ARG A 194 -14.13 17.76 -41.65
N VAL A 195 -13.53 18.92 -41.92
CA VAL A 195 -12.85 19.75 -40.92
C VAL A 195 -13.81 20.13 -39.80
N LYS A 196 -15.06 20.49 -40.12
CA LYS A 196 -16.09 20.80 -39.13
C LYS A 196 -16.39 19.61 -38.21
N THR A 197 -16.50 18.41 -38.77
CA THR A 197 -16.72 17.19 -37.98
C THR A 197 -15.53 16.90 -37.05
N GLU A 198 -14.29 17.04 -37.53
CA GLU A 198 -13.10 16.87 -36.69
C GLU A 198 -13.07 17.87 -35.53
N PHE A 199 -13.39 19.15 -35.78
CA PHE A 199 -13.49 20.14 -34.71
C PHE A 199 -14.57 19.78 -33.67
N GLN A 200 -15.73 19.29 -34.11
CA GLN A 200 -16.77 18.84 -33.19
C GLN A 200 -16.31 17.67 -32.33
N ASN A 201 -15.57 16.71 -32.90
CA ASN A 201 -14.98 15.62 -32.14
C ASN A 201 -13.98 16.11 -31.10
N VAL A 202 -13.10 17.05 -31.48
CA VAL A 202 -12.14 17.67 -30.55
C VAL A 202 -12.85 18.39 -29.40
N TYR A 203 -13.97 19.08 -29.65
CA TYR A 203 -14.74 19.71 -28.57
C TYR A 203 -15.32 18.68 -27.60
N MET A 204 -15.89 17.58 -28.09
CA MET A 204 -16.41 16.52 -27.20
C MET A 204 -15.29 15.85 -26.39
N GLU A 205 -14.11 15.67 -26.99
CA GLU A 205 -12.94 15.13 -26.29
C GLU A 205 -12.43 16.11 -25.21
N LEU A 206 -12.39 17.41 -25.51
CA LEU A 206 -12.03 18.44 -24.53
C LEU A 206 -13.02 18.48 -23.36
N ASP A 207 -14.32 18.40 -23.63
CA ASP A 207 -15.35 18.34 -22.58
C ASP A 207 -15.15 17.08 -21.70
N THR A 208 -14.82 15.93 -22.30
CA THR A 208 -14.52 14.70 -21.55
C THR A 208 -13.27 14.85 -20.68
N ILE A 209 -12.22 15.50 -21.19
CA ILE A 209 -11.00 15.77 -20.42
C ILE A 209 -11.27 16.74 -19.26
N GLU A 210 -12.15 17.73 -19.45
CA GLU A 210 -12.55 18.67 -18.39
C GLU A 210 -13.27 17.93 -17.25
N ASP A 211 -14.23 17.05 -17.60
CA ASP A 211 -14.94 16.21 -16.62
C ASP A 211 -13.96 15.28 -15.86
N GLU A 212 -13.03 14.62 -16.57
CA GLU A 212 -12.02 13.76 -15.95
C GLU A 212 -11.06 14.54 -15.04
N LEU A 213 -10.75 15.80 -15.37
CA LEU A 213 -9.90 16.66 -14.56
C LEU A 213 -10.60 17.11 -13.27
N GLU A 214 -11.90 17.42 -13.33
CA GLU A 214 -12.72 17.74 -12.15
C GLU A 214 -12.82 16.53 -11.21
N ASP A 215 -13.06 15.34 -11.74
CA ASP A 215 -13.05 14.09 -10.97
C ASP A 215 -11.69 13.83 -10.32
N LEU A 216 -10.59 14.12 -11.03
CA LEU A 216 -9.24 13.98 -10.48
C LEU A 216 -8.97 14.98 -9.36
N GLU A 217 -9.38 16.24 -9.52
CA GLU A 217 -9.25 17.28 -8.49
C GLU A 217 -10.00 16.89 -7.22
N GLN A 218 -11.24 16.40 -7.36
CA GLN A 218 -12.02 15.91 -6.23
C GLN A 218 -11.33 14.75 -5.52
N ARG A 219 -10.81 13.77 -6.27
CA ARG A 219 -10.08 12.64 -5.68
C ARG A 219 -8.79 13.06 -4.96
N VAL A 220 -8.08 14.05 -5.49
CA VAL A 220 -6.88 14.61 -4.83
C VAL A 220 -7.27 15.33 -3.54
N HIS A 221 -8.37 16.08 -3.55
CA HIS A 221 -8.87 16.74 -2.35
C HIS A 221 -9.30 15.73 -1.26
N ASP A 222 -10.02 14.68 -1.64
CA ASP A 222 -10.41 13.60 -0.72
C ASP A 222 -9.18 12.88 -0.13
N LEU A 223 -8.12 12.71 -0.92
CA LEU A 223 -6.86 12.14 -0.45
C LEU A 223 -6.14 13.08 0.53
N GLU A 224 -6.14 14.38 0.29
CA GLU A 224 -5.56 15.38 1.20
C GLU A 224 -6.28 15.39 2.55
N VAL A 225 -7.62 15.40 2.54
CA VAL A 225 -8.43 15.33 3.77
C VAL A 225 -8.15 14.04 4.54
N ARG A 226 -8.07 12.90 3.85
CA ARG A 226 -7.76 11.62 4.50
C ARG A 226 -6.34 11.58 5.07
N ASP A 227 -5.36 12.16 4.37
CA ASP A 227 -3.98 12.24 4.86
C ASP A 227 -3.89 13.07 6.15
N ASP A 228 -4.60 14.21 6.22
CA ASP A 228 -4.69 15.02 7.43
C ASP A 228 -5.33 14.25 8.60
N GLU A 229 -6.41 13.50 8.34
CA GLU A 229 -7.07 12.65 9.35
C GLU A 229 -6.14 11.51 9.84
N ASP A 230 -5.41 10.87 8.93
CA ASP A 230 -4.46 9.80 9.25
C ASP A 230 -3.28 10.34 10.07
N GLN A 231 -2.75 11.52 9.71
CA GLN A 231 -1.70 12.20 10.49
C GLN A 231 -2.17 12.55 11.89
N GLN A 232 -3.41 13.03 12.05
CA GLN A 232 -3.98 13.32 13.36
C GLN A 232 -4.11 12.05 14.21
N GLN A 233 -4.66 10.97 13.65
CA GLN A 233 -4.76 9.69 14.36
C GLN A 233 -3.39 9.12 14.73
N PHE A 234 -2.38 9.32 13.88
CA PHE A 234 -1.01 8.90 14.17
C PHE A 234 -0.43 9.67 15.36
N ILE A 235 -0.63 11.00 15.42
CA ILE A 235 -0.20 11.82 16.57
C ILE A 235 -0.92 11.36 17.84
N GLU A 236 -2.23 11.14 17.80
CA GLU A 236 -3.00 10.66 18.96
C GLU A 236 -2.47 9.31 19.47
N LYS A 237 -2.18 8.36 18.57
CA LYS A 237 -1.56 7.07 18.96
C LYS A 237 -0.15 7.23 19.51
N MET A 238 0.63 8.17 19.00
CA MET A 238 1.98 8.43 19.50
C MET A 238 1.93 8.97 20.93
N ASP A 239 0.98 9.87 21.23
CA ASP A 239 0.76 10.40 22.58
C ASP A 239 0.31 9.28 23.55
N GLU A 240 -0.55 8.36 23.10
CA GLU A 240 -0.92 7.16 23.87
C GLU A 240 0.29 6.25 24.18
N ILE A 241 1.17 6.06 23.19
CA ILE A 241 2.41 5.29 23.37
C ILE A 241 3.34 5.98 24.36
N GLU A 242 3.51 7.30 24.27
CA GLU A 242 4.31 8.09 25.23
C GLU A 242 3.79 7.89 26.66
N GLN A 243 2.46 7.99 26.86
CA GLN A 243 1.84 7.74 28.15
C GLN A 243 2.11 6.32 28.67
N HIS A 244 2.04 5.31 27.79
CA HIS A 244 2.37 3.94 28.16
C HIS A 244 3.85 3.75 28.53
N ILE A 245 4.76 4.45 27.84
CA ILE A 245 6.20 4.44 28.17
C ILE A 245 6.43 5.04 29.56
N ASP A 246 5.80 6.17 29.88
CA ASP A 246 5.88 6.79 31.21
C ASP A 246 5.36 5.86 32.32
N ASP A 247 4.24 5.19 32.06
CA ASP A 247 3.68 4.17 32.97
C ASP A 247 4.65 3.00 33.18
N TYR A 248 5.33 2.55 32.11
CA TYR A 248 6.34 1.51 32.20
C TYR A 248 7.57 1.97 32.96
N GLU A 249 8.06 3.20 32.75
CA GLU A 249 9.19 3.76 33.48
C GLU A 249 8.88 3.78 34.99
N SER A 250 7.69 4.24 35.37
CA SER A 250 7.25 4.25 36.77
C SER A 250 7.21 2.84 37.39
N ARG A 251 6.67 1.85 36.65
CA ARG A 251 6.62 0.45 37.11
C ARG A 251 8.01 -0.18 37.21
N ILE A 252 8.86 0.04 36.21
CA ILE A 252 10.24 -0.45 36.19
C ILE A 252 11.02 0.16 37.35
N GLY A 253 10.89 1.45 37.61
CA GLY A 253 11.51 2.11 38.75
C GLY A 253 10.98 1.59 40.11
N GLY A 254 9.71 1.20 40.17
CA GLY A 254 9.14 0.51 41.33
C GLY A 254 9.74 -0.88 41.56
N LEU A 255 9.88 -1.67 40.48
CA LEU A 255 10.52 -2.99 40.52
C LEU A 255 12.01 -2.90 40.87
N GLU A 256 12.72 -1.92 40.34
CA GLU A 256 14.12 -1.67 40.67
C GLU A 256 14.30 -1.40 42.17
N LYS A 257 13.46 -0.53 42.74
CA LYS A 257 13.46 -0.25 44.19
C LYS A 257 13.15 -1.50 45.02
N ALA A 258 12.17 -2.29 44.61
CA ALA A 258 11.85 -3.55 45.27
C ALA A 258 13.04 -4.52 45.22
N PHE A 259 13.70 -4.63 44.07
CA PHE A 259 14.88 -5.47 43.90
C PHE A 259 16.05 -5.00 44.77
N GLN A 260 16.32 -3.70 44.80
CA GLN A 260 17.32 -3.08 45.68
C GLN A 260 17.06 -3.36 47.16
N GLN A 261 15.79 -3.49 47.58
CA GLN A 261 15.41 -3.85 48.95
C GLN A 261 15.54 -5.35 49.25
N VAL A 262 15.23 -6.20 48.28
CA VAL A 262 15.25 -7.67 48.45
C VAL A 262 16.68 -8.23 48.37
N LEU A 263 17.54 -7.63 47.56
CA LEU A 263 18.91 -8.09 47.36
C LEU A 263 19.72 -8.23 48.67
N PRO A 264 19.77 -7.23 49.57
CA PRO A 264 20.49 -7.38 50.85
C PRO A 264 19.96 -8.54 51.69
N SER A 265 18.63 -8.68 51.80
CA SER A 265 18.03 -9.77 52.56
C SER A 265 18.35 -11.14 51.95
N LEU A 266 18.38 -11.26 50.61
CA LEU A 266 18.76 -12.48 49.94
C LEU A 266 20.23 -12.84 50.21
N VAL A 267 21.13 -11.86 50.12
CA VAL A 267 22.56 -12.04 50.41
C VAL A 267 22.78 -12.46 51.87
N ASP A 268 22.09 -11.82 52.81
CA ASP A 268 22.18 -12.17 54.24
C ASP A 268 21.64 -13.58 54.49
N ASN A 269 20.51 -13.96 53.91
CA ASN A 269 19.96 -15.31 54.03
C ASN A 269 20.91 -16.38 53.43
N VAL A 270 21.56 -16.09 52.31
CA VAL A 270 22.55 -17.02 51.71
C VAL A 270 23.80 -17.12 52.58
N ARG A 271 24.24 -16.02 53.19
CA ARG A 271 25.36 -16.02 54.16
C ARG A 271 25.02 -16.83 55.39
N ASP A 272 23.82 -16.65 55.95
CA ASP A 272 23.33 -17.40 57.11
C ASP A 272 23.20 -18.90 56.81
N LEU A 273 22.64 -19.25 55.64
CA LEU A 273 22.55 -20.65 55.20
C LEU A 273 23.95 -21.27 55.03
N THR A 274 24.89 -20.51 54.46
CA THR A 274 26.29 -20.94 54.31
C THR A 274 26.93 -21.16 55.68
N GLY A 275 26.72 -20.24 56.63
CA GLY A 275 27.17 -20.36 58.01
C GLY A 275 26.59 -21.59 58.72
N LEU A 276 25.28 -21.82 58.59
CA LEU A 276 24.59 -22.98 59.15
C LEU A 276 25.12 -24.30 58.56
N VAL A 277 25.35 -24.35 57.24
CA VAL A 277 25.93 -25.53 56.59
C VAL A 277 27.36 -25.78 57.07
N GLN A 278 28.17 -24.74 57.28
CA GLN A 278 29.52 -24.88 57.84
C GLN A 278 29.49 -25.36 59.30
N GLU A 279 28.59 -24.82 60.13
CA GLU A 279 28.40 -25.24 61.52
C GLU A 279 27.95 -26.70 61.62
N ILE A 280 26.98 -27.12 60.79
CA ILE A 280 26.52 -28.52 60.74
C ILE A 280 27.64 -29.46 60.29
N LYS A 281 28.47 -29.05 59.33
CA LYS A 281 29.64 -29.83 58.91
C LYS A 281 30.64 -30.00 60.06
N GLN A 282 30.91 -28.93 60.80
CA GLN A 282 31.80 -28.94 61.96
C GLN A 282 31.26 -29.79 63.11
N GLU A 283 29.99 -29.65 63.47
CA GLU A 283 29.36 -30.40 64.57
C GLU A 283 29.28 -31.90 64.28
N ARG A 284 29.02 -32.29 63.02
CA ARG A 284 28.97 -33.70 62.62
C ARG A 284 30.33 -34.38 62.51
N GLY A 285 31.43 -33.67 62.78
CA GLY A 285 32.78 -34.22 62.68
C GLY A 285 33.12 -34.69 61.26
N ILE A 286 32.38 -34.19 60.26
CA ILE A 286 32.76 -34.35 58.87
C ILE A 286 33.80 -33.26 58.64
N GLU A 287 35.04 -33.55 59.06
CA GLU A 287 36.24 -32.86 58.58
C GLU A 287 36.25 -33.07 57.06
N THR A 288 35.50 -32.25 56.33
CA THR A 288 35.80 -32.06 54.93
C THR A 288 37.14 -31.35 54.93
N ASP A 289 38.19 -32.08 54.58
CA ASP A 289 39.48 -31.53 54.13
C ASP A 289 39.21 -30.64 52.91
N ALA A 290 38.57 -29.51 53.16
CA ALA A 290 38.32 -28.44 52.23
C ALA A 290 39.21 -27.28 52.68
N SER A 291 40.51 -27.56 52.83
CA SER A 291 41.49 -26.65 52.26
C SER A 291 41.32 -26.73 50.74
N VAL A 292 40.22 -26.17 50.23
CA VAL A 292 40.26 -25.60 48.89
C VAL A 292 41.17 -24.41 49.08
N SER A 293 42.43 -24.61 48.72
CA SER A 293 43.47 -23.59 48.74
C SER A 293 42.88 -22.37 48.04
N GLN A 294 42.99 -21.20 48.66
CA GLN A 294 42.52 -19.95 48.05
C GLN A 294 43.21 -19.69 46.69
N ASP A 295 44.35 -20.35 46.45
CA ASP A 295 45.06 -20.42 45.16
C ASP A 295 44.25 -21.05 44.00
N ASP A 296 43.27 -21.93 44.24
CA ASP A 296 42.50 -22.57 43.15
C ASP A 296 41.32 -21.72 42.63
N MET A 297 40.95 -20.63 43.33
CA MET A 297 39.84 -19.75 42.91
C MET A 297 40.28 -18.53 42.12
N ASP A 298 41.56 -18.13 42.17
CA ASP A 298 42.08 -16.98 41.43
C ASP A 298 42.39 -17.31 39.94
N GLU A 299 42.30 -18.58 39.52
CA GLU A 299 42.54 -19.01 38.13
C GLU A 299 41.26 -19.14 37.28
N MET A 300 40.07 -18.87 37.86
CA MET A 300 38.86 -18.67 37.06
C MET A 300 38.81 -17.22 36.59
N ASP A 301 39.53 -16.98 35.51
CA ASP A 301 39.55 -15.73 34.76
C ASP A 301 38.12 -15.38 34.31
N MET A 302 37.55 -14.36 34.94
CA MET A 302 36.17 -13.90 34.72
C MET A 302 36.06 -12.97 33.50
N GLU A 303 37.14 -12.81 32.72
CA GLU A 303 37.22 -11.92 31.55
C GLU A 303 36.52 -12.45 30.29
N ASP A 304 36.08 -13.71 30.27
CA ASP A 304 35.53 -14.39 29.08
C ASP A 304 34.00 -14.60 29.11
N TRP A 305 33.27 -13.88 29.98
CA TRP A 305 31.80 -13.92 30.09
C TRP A 305 31.13 -12.55 29.94
#